data_AF-A0A533WC03-F1
#
_entry.id   AF-A0A533WC03-F1
#
_cell.length_a   1.000
_cell.length_b   1.000
_cell.length_c   1.000
_cell.angle_alpha   90.00
_cell.angle_beta   90.00
_cell.angle_gamma   90.00
#
_symmetry.space_group_name_H-M   'P 1'
#
loop_
_entity.id
_entity.type
_entity.pdbx_description
1 polymer ?
#
loop_
_entity_poly.entity_id
_entity_poly.type
_entity_poly.pdbx_seq_one_letter_code
_entity_poly.pdbx_strand_id
1 'polypeptide(L)' 'APPKLVQEIRGANTARHVFEIVTKNNLVGYFDLVCKKVHEQMREHAREQLEIEVVMFDFDGKVTGRYPV' A
#
# COMPACT_ATOMS: atom_id res chain seq x y z
N ALA A 1 1.93 -1.61 -14.65
CA ALA A 1 3.37 -1.32 -14.48
C ALA A 1 4.18 -2.14 -15.49
N PRO A 2 5.37 -1.68 -15.92
CA PRO A 2 6.25 -2.40 -16.83
C PRO A 2 6.64 -3.80 -16.28
N PRO A 3 6.78 -4.85 -17.12
CA PRO A 3 7.07 -6.20 -16.64
C PRO A 3 8.35 -6.33 -15.79
N LYS A 4 9.41 -5.56 -16.15
CA LYS A 4 10.67 -5.53 -15.38
C LYS A 4 10.47 -5.01 -13.95
N LEU A 5 9.68 -3.94 -13.79
CA LEU A 5 9.38 -3.36 -12.48
C LEU A 5 8.57 -4.33 -11.61
N VAL A 6 7.65 -5.08 -12.20
CA VAL A 6 6.89 -6.12 -11.48
C VAL A 6 7.81 -7.23 -10.98
N GLN A 7 8.78 -7.66 -11.78
CA GLN A 7 9.77 -8.66 -11.36
C GLN A 7 10.68 -8.14 -10.25
N GLU A 8 11.12 -6.88 -10.33
CA GLU A 8 11.93 -6.23 -9.31
C GLU A 8 11.20 -6.17 -7.96
N ILE A 9 9.92 -5.73 -7.95
CA ILE A 9 9.08 -5.72 -6.75
C ILE A 9 8.89 -7.14 -6.19
N ARG A 10 8.65 -8.15 -7.05
CA ARG A 10 8.50 -9.55 -6.63
C ARG A 10 9.77 -10.14 -6.04
N GLY A 11 10.94 -9.65 -6.46
CA GLY A 11 12.25 -10.07 -5.93
C GLY A 11 12.66 -9.32 -4.65
N ALA A 12 11.82 -8.41 -4.14
CA ALA A 12 12.17 -7.61 -2.98
C ALA A 12 12.12 -8.42 -1.68
N ASN A 13 13.22 -8.40 -0.91
CA ASN A 13 13.33 -9.15 0.35
C ASN A 13 12.46 -8.60 1.49
N THR A 14 12.12 -7.31 1.49
CA THR A 14 11.43 -6.65 2.60
C THR A 14 10.43 -5.60 2.11
N ALA A 15 9.47 -5.24 2.96
CA ALA A 15 8.54 -4.14 2.68
C ALA A 15 9.25 -2.80 2.44
N ARG A 16 10.38 -2.56 3.14
CA ARG A 16 11.22 -1.37 2.90
C ARG A 16 11.83 -1.37 1.51
N HIS A 17 12.33 -2.52 1.05
CA HIS A 17 12.87 -2.65 -0.30
C HIS A 17 11.78 -2.42 -1.36
N VAL A 18 10.57 -2.96 -1.15
CA VAL A 18 9.40 -2.65 -2.01
C VAL A 18 9.12 -1.14 -2.02
N PHE A 19 9.14 -0.49 -0.85
CA PHE A 19 8.92 0.95 -0.74
C PHE A 19 9.94 1.76 -1.55
N GLU A 20 11.22 1.40 -1.48
CA GLU A 20 12.30 2.04 -2.24
C GLU A 20 12.11 1.86 -3.75
N ILE A 21 11.77 0.65 -4.21
CA ILE A 21 11.52 0.35 -5.63
C ILE A 21 10.32 1.16 -6.15
N VAL A 22 9.20 1.12 -5.43
CA VAL A 22 7.95 1.81 -5.80
C VAL A 22 8.16 3.33 -5.87
N THR A 23 8.82 3.89 -4.86
CA THR A 23 9.11 5.33 -4.78
C THR A 23 10.08 5.77 -5.88
N LYS A 24 11.17 5.03 -6.10
CA LYS A 24 12.16 5.33 -7.15
C LYS A 24 11.55 5.34 -8.56
N ASN A 25 10.55 4.48 -8.79
CA ASN A 25 9.87 4.38 -10.09
C ASN A 25 8.61 5.26 -10.19
N ASN A 26 8.32 6.11 -9.20
CA ASN A 26 7.12 6.96 -9.15
C ASN A 26 5.83 6.19 -9.44
N LEU A 27 5.70 4.98 -8.88
CA LEU A 27 4.51 4.15 -9.09
C LEU A 27 3.36 4.63 -8.18
N VAL A 28 2.70 5.69 -8.62
CA VAL A 28 1.56 6.32 -7.92
C VAL A 28 0.41 5.32 -7.72
N GLY A 29 -0.24 5.38 -6.56
CA GLY A 29 -1.40 4.54 -6.23
C GLY A 29 -1.08 3.15 -5.69
N TYR A 30 0.20 2.73 -5.69
CA TYR A 30 0.60 1.44 -5.14
C TYR A 30 0.21 1.32 -3.66
N PHE A 31 0.51 2.34 -2.88
CA PHE A 31 0.26 2.38 -1.44
C PHE A 31 -1.23 2.55 -1.11
N ASP A 32 -1.99 3.29 -1.92
CA ASP A 32 -3.45 3.37 -1.79
C ASP A 32 -4.10 2.00 -2.01
N LEU A 33 -3.59 1.21 -2.96
CA LEU A 33 -4.06 -0.17 -3.18
C LEU A 33 -3.76 -1.09 -1.99
N VAL A 34 -2.63 -0.90 -1.32
CA VAL A 34 -2.33 -1.61 -0.06
C VAL A 34 -3.34 -1.20 1.01
N CYS A 35 -3.58 0.10 1.21
CA CYS A 35 -4.58 0.60 2.15
C CYS A 35 -5.98 0.04 1.86
N LYS A 36 -6.38 -0.03 0.59
CA LYS A 36 -7.65 -0.62 0.16
C LYS A 36 -7.75 -2.10 0.55
N LYS A 37 -6.71 -2.90 0.31
CA LYS A 37 -6.71 -4.32 0.68
C LYS A 37 -6.83 -4.53 2.19
N VAL A 38 -6.15 -3.70 2.98
CA VAL A 38 -6.25 -3.72 4.44
C VAL A 38 -7.68 -3.34 4.86
N HIS A 39 -8.24 -2.27 4.30
CA HIS A 39 -9.60 -1.83 4.58
C HIS A 39 -10.63 -2.95 4.29
N GLU A 40 -10.55 -3.59 3.12
CA GLU A 40 -11.45 -4.69 2.74
C GLU A 40 -11.39 -5.85 3.75
N GLN A 41 -10.19 -6.26 4.16
CA GLN A 41 -10.02 -7.32 5.16
C GLN A 41 -10.55 -6.94 6.54
N MET A 42 -10.35 -5.68 6.96
CA MET A 42 -10.83 -5.20 8.24
C MET A 42 -12.36 -5.04 8.26
N ARG A 43 -12.95 -4.55 7.16
CA ARG A 43 -14.42 -4.43 6.99
C ARG A 43 -15.09 -5.81 7.03
N GLU A 44 -14.52 -6.78 6.31
CA GLU A 44 -15.00 -8.16 6.32
C GLU A 44 -14.97 -8.74 7.74
N HIS A 45 -13.84 -8.57 8.46
CA HIS A 45 -13.72 -9.02 9.85
C HIS A 45 -14.72 -8.35 10.79
N ALA A 46 -14.97 -7.05 10.60
CA ALA A 46 -15.94 -6.27 11.35
C ALA A 46 -17.39 -6.51 10.90
N ARG A 47 -17.65 -7.42 9.95
CA ARG A 47 -18.98 -7.69 9.36
C ARG A 47 -19.67 -6.43 8.84
N GLU A 48 -18.90 -5.50 8.29
CA GLU A 48 -19.38 -4.20 7.78
C GLU A 48 -20.03 -3.30 8.86
N GLN A 49 -19.84 -3.60 10.15
CA GLN A 49 -20.49 -2.87 11.25
C GLN A 49 -19.71 -1.64 11.72
N LEU A 50 -18.47 -1.47 11.22
CA LEU A 50 -17.59 -0.36 11.57
C LEU A 50 -17.16 0.38 10.30
N GLU A 51 -17.17 1.71 10.39
CA GLU A 51 -16.53 2.58 9.43
C GLU A 51 -15.02 2.60 9.76
N ILE A 52 -14.21 2.15 8.80
CA ILE A 52 -12.78 1.94 8.99
C ILE A 52 -12.03 2.73 7.94
N GLU A 53 -11.14 3.62 8.36
CA GLU A 53 -10.20 4.30 7.50
C GLU A 53 -8.79 3.77 7.74
N VAL A 54 -8.07 3.51 6.65
CA VAL A 54 -6.69 3.05 6.68
C VAL A 54 -5.80 4.17 6.16
N VAL A 55 -4.89 4.65 7.02
CA VAL A 55 -3.88 5.64 6.68
C VAL A 55 -2.51 4.99 6.85
N MET A 56 -1.68 5.08 5.81
CA MET A 56 -0.31 4.56 5.83
C MET A 56 0.68 5.72 5.77
N PHE A 57 1.71 5.63 6.61
CA PHE A 57 2.79 6.60 6.69
C PHE A 57 4.12 5.96 6.26
N ASP A 58 5.02 6.77 5.71
CA ASP A 58 6.41 6.38 5.50
C ASP A 58 7.26 6.52 6.78
N PHE A 59 8.57 6.28 6.62
CA PHE A 59 9.55 6.33 7.71
C PHE A 59 9.76 7.74 8.30
N ASP A 60 9.37 8.80 7.56
CA ASP A 60 9.45 10.18 8.02
C ASP A 60 8.10 10.67 8.58
N GLY A 61 7.11 9.78 8.67
CA GLY A 61 5.77 10.09 9.16
C GLY A 61 4.89 10.83 8.14
N LYS A 62 5.27 10.85 6.87
CA LYS A 62 4.45 11.44 5.81
C LYS A 62 3.41 10.42 5.33
N VAL A 63 2.18 10.87 5.11
CA VAL A 63 1.11 10.04 4.54
C VAL A 63 1.49 9.61 3.12
N THR A 64 1.52 8.30 2.88
CA THR A 64 1.85 7.70 1.57
C THR A 64 0.71 6.92 0.95
N GLY A 65 -0.31 6.56 1.72
CA GLY A 65 -1.53 5.96 1.20
C GLY A 65 -2.71 6.15 2.15
N ARG A 66 -3.92 6.20 1.58
CA ARG A 66 -5.16 6.36 2.35
C ARG A 66 -6.34 5.68 1.67
N TYR A 67 -7.21 5.03 2.45
CA TYR A 67 -8.46 4.47 1.92
C TYR A 67 -9.52 4.23 3.03
N PRO A 68 -10.82 4.55 2.82
CA PRO A 68 -11.34 5.33 1.70
C PRO A 68 -10.86 6.79 1.75
N VAL A 69 -11.01 7.52 0.64
CA VAL A 69 -10.65 8.95 0.50
C VAL A 69 -11.92 9.78 0.44
#